data_AF-A0A3B9GEE5-F1
#
_entry.id   AF-A0A3B9GEE5-F1
#
_cell.length_a   1.000
_cell.length_b   1.000
_cell.length_c   1.000
_cell.angle_alpha   90.00
_cell.angle_beta   90.00
_cell.angle_gamma   90.00
#
_symmetry.space_group_name_H-M   'P 1'
#
loop_
_entity.id
_entity.type
_entity.pdbx_description
1 polymer ?
#
loop_
_entity_poly.entity_id
_entity_poly.type
_entity_poly.pdbx_seq_one_letter_code
_entity_poly.pdbx_strand_id
1 'polypeptide(L)'
;MGAPSLSFSRKLSSNGNPSDLFFIMVHLKTLFLCFSIGLSCLSFGCKTPSLKPVVVTIDVPSPAWTIKISSIYIKANKLLVVCEAQKKGGLAAAVMSKAKASANIPRNFLKLPREIYLLGQTWNYREGYKAVTNEELRKLLLTASKVYSSPKQLNEKSFLGLNVKEAQTLAKVNTLSSRVVEIDGKPQVTTEDYRPERFNFFVKNGKVIRVNKG
;
A
#
# COMPACT_ATOMS: atom_id res chain seq x y z
N MET A 1 3.15 -74.51 -30.57
CA MET A 1 4.14 -74.25 -29.51
C MET A 1 3.65 -73.02 -28.78
N GLY A 2 2.94 -73.06 -27.66
CA GLY A 2 3.23 -73.71 -26.38
C GLY A 2 3.12 -72.59 -25.32
N ALA A 3 2.01 -72.54 -24.59
CA ALA A 3 1.73 -71.62 -23.47
C ALA A 3 2.76 -71.82 -22.30
N PRO A 4 2.79 -71.07 -21.17
CA PRO A 4 1.75 -70.18 -20.62
C PRO A 4 2.23 -68.90 -19.87
N SER A 5 1.26 -68.14 -19.34
CA SER A 5 1.40 -67.23 -18.21
C SER A 5 1.69 -68.00 -16.91
N LEU A 6 2.42 -67.40 -15.96
CA LEU A 6 2.37 -67.77 -14.53
C LEU A 6 2.92 -66.63 -13.65
N SER A 7 2.11 -66.24 -12.67
CA SER A 7 2.49 -65.46 -11.50
C SER A 7 3.24 -66.33 -10.49
N PHE A 8 4.11 -65.73 -9.67
CA PHE A 8 4.54 -66.39 -8.43
C PHE A 8 4.86 -65.36 -7.32
N SER A 9 4.03 -65.38 -6.28
CA SER A 9 4.31 -64.83 -4.95
C SER A 9 4.89 -65.93 -4.06
N ARG A 10 5.94 -65.62 -3.28
CA ARG A 10 6.28 -66.31 -2.02
C ARG A 10 7.24 -65.40 -1.23
N LYS A 11 6.83 -64.68 -0.18
CA LYS A 11 6.43 -65.02 1.21
C LYS A 11 7.64 -65.32 2.14
N LEU A 12 7.90 -64.33 3.02
CA LEU A 12 8.32 -64.33 4.44
C LEU A 12 9.40 -65.29 4.98
N SER A 13 10.37 -64.74 5.73
CA SER A 13 10.68 -65.06 7.16
C SER A 13 11.95 -64.29 7.59
N SER A 14 11.87 -63.25 8.41
CA SER A 14 12.13 -63.21 9.86
C SER A 14 13.36 -64.01 10.34
N ASN A 15 14.36 -63.29 10.86
CA ASN A 15 14.86 -63.42 12.25
C ASN A 15 16.09 -62.52 12.43
N GLY A 16 16.03 -61.63 13.42
CA GLY A 16 17.12 -60.74 13.78
C GLY A 16 18.11 -61.36 14.76
N ASN A 17 19.31 -60.77 14.85
CA ASN A 17 20.02 -60.49 16.09
C ASN A 17 21.14 -59.45 15.83
N PRO A 18 21.65 -58.74 16.86
CA PRO A 18 21.74 -57.29 16.85
C PRO A 18 23.15 -56.85 17.28
N SER A 19 24.03 -56.58 16.33
CA SER A 19 25.39 -56.18 16.71
C SER A 19 26.06 -55.35 15.62
N ASP A 20 25.38 -54.30 15.13
CA ASP A 20 26.02 -53.24 14.35
C ASP A 20 25.41 -51.88 14.71
N LEU A 21 25.31 -51.65 16.02
CA LEU A 21 24.97 -50.36 16.64
C LEU A 21 26.19 -49.82 17.40
N PHE A 22 27.34 -49.72 16.74
CA PHE A 22 28.47 -48.94 17.23
C PHE A 22 29.23 -48.40 16.02
N PHE A 23 29.69 -47.14 16.10
CA PHE A 23 30.22 -46.31 15.00
C PHE A 23 29.11 -45.81 14.06
N ILE A 24 28.50 -44.64 14.24
CA ILE A 24 29.12 -43.32 14.13
C ILE A 24 28.35 -42.35 15.05
N MET A 25 28.86 -42.12 16.25
CA MET A 25 28.58 -40.91 17.00
C MET A 25 29.75 -40.63 17.94
N VAL A 26 30.21 -39.38 17.91
CA VAL A 26 31.02 -38.70 18.93
C VAL A 26 32.55 -38.76 18.77
N HIS A 27 33.10 -37.54 18.75
CA HIS A 27 34.50 -37.11 18.92
C HIS A 27 35.38 -37.13 17.66
N LEU A 28 36.11 -36.07 17.30
CA LEU A 28 36.79 -35.13 18.19
C LEU A 28 37.31 -33.89 17.41
N LYS A 29 36.88 -32.70 17.86
CA LYS A 29 37.68 -31.47 18.05
C LYS A 29 38.35 -30.74 16.84
N THR A 30 37.97 -29.47 16.76
CA THR A 30 38.81 -28.28 16.49
C THR A 30 39.07 -27.91 15.03
N LEU A 31 38.18 -27.04 14.51
CA LEU A 31 38.65 -25.80 13.89
C LEU A 31 37.59 -24.70 14.04
N PHE A 32 37.65 -24.01 15.18
CA PHE A 32 37.01 -22.72 15.39
C PHE A 32 37.81 -21.70 14.56
N LEU A 33 37.40 -21.48 13.30
CA LEU A 33 37.88 -20.34 12.52
C LEU A 33 36.80 -19.26 12.61
N CYS A 34 37.07 -18.27 13.47
CA CYS A 34 36.29 -17.07 13.64
C CYS A 34 36.20 -16.31 12.30
N PHE A 35 35.14 -16.55 11.54
CA PHE A 35 34.70 -15.65 10.49
C PHE A 35 33.67 -14.69 11.09
N SER A 36 34.16 -13.77 11.92
CA SER A 36 33.42 -12.57 12.33
C SER A 36 33.23 -11.69 11.09
N ILE A 37 32.26 -12.06 10.23
CA ILE A 37 31.67 -11.09 9.31
C ILE A 37 30.89 -10.15 10.22
N GLY A 38 31.55 -9.05 10.56
CA GLY A 38 30.88 -7.87 11.09
C GLY A 38 29.78 -7.52 10.12
N LEU A 39 28.55 -7.91 10.46
CA LEU A 39 27.35 -7.40 9.84
C LEU A 39 27.28 -5.94 10.27
N SER A 40 28.09 -5.10 9.62
CA SER A 40 27.98 -3.66 9.69
C SER A 40 26.60 -3.36 9.14
N CYS A 41 25.64 -3.17 10.05
CA CYS A 41 24.38 -2.54 9.76
C CYS A 41 24.72 -1.20 9.12
N LEU A 42 24.74 -1.16 7.78
CA LEU A 42 24.61 0.09 7.05
C LEU A 42 23.24 0.61 7.45
N SER A 43 23.24 1.45 8.48
CA SER A 43 22.16 2.37 8.78
C SER A 43 22.11 3.30 7.58
N PHE A 44 21.41 2.86 6.53
CA PHE A 44 20.93 3.73 5.48
C PHE A 44 20.11 4.79 6.20
N GLY A 45 20.73 5.94 6.44
CA GLY A 45 20.05 7.13 6.88
C GLY A 45 18.99 7.41 5.84
N CYS A 46 17.75 7.02 6.14
CA CYS A 46 16.60 7.33 5.32
C CYS A 46 16.46 8.85 5.38
N LYS A 47 17.10 9.56 4.44
CA LYS A 47 16.94 11.00 4.30
C LYS A 47 15.47 11.24 4.06
N THR A 48 14.76 11.76 5.06
CA THR A 48 13.35 12.11 4.94
C THR A 48 13.20 13.03 3.72
N PRO A 49 12.47 12.61 2.68
CA PRO A 49 12.40 13.39 1.46
C PRO A 49 11.76 14.74 1.78
N SER A 50 12.50 15.83 1.50
CA SER A 50 11.98 17.18 1.65
C SER A 50 10.75 17.33 0.75
N LEU A 51 9.60 17.60 1.37
CA LEU A 51 8.32 17.76 0.68
C LEU A 51 8.12 19.22 0.26
N LYS A 52 7.64 19.41 -0.97
CA LYS A 52 7.30 20.72 -1.52
C LYS A 52 5.98 20.64 -2.30
N PRO A 53 5.20 21.73 -2.33
CA PRO A 53 3.88 21.73 -2.93
C PRO A 53 3.93 21.77 -4.47
N VAL A 54 3.16 20.92 -5.12
CA VAL A 54 2.74 21.07 -6.52
C VAL A 54 1.42 21.84 -6.53
N VAL A 55 1.44 23.05 -7.08
CA VAL A 55 0.26 23.92 -7.16
C VAL A 55 -0.35 23.84 -8.56
N VAL A 56 -1.64 23.55 -8.63
CA VAL A 56 -2.45 23.57 -9.85
C VAL A 56 -3.44 24.73 -9.75
N THR A 57 -3.55 25.51 -10.83
CA THR A 57 -4.58 26.55 -10.98
C THR A 57 -5.31 26.31 -12.29
N ILE A 58 -6.63 26.30 -12.26
CA ILE A 58 -7.48 26.12 -13.44
C ILE A 58 -8.55 27.21 -13.39
N ASP A 59 -8.81 27.84 -14.54
CA ASP A 59 -9.93 28.78 -14.66
C ASP A 59 -11.26 28.02 -14.59
N VAL A 60 -12.25 28.60 -13.93
CA VAL A 60 -13.56 27.99 -13.64
C VAL A 60 -14.70 29.00 -13.88
N PRO A 61 -15.93 28.55 -14.18
CA PRO A 61 -16.99 29.45 -14.66
C PRO A 61 -17.64 30.26 -13.55
N SER A 62 -17.42 29.85 -12.29
CA SER A 62 -17.91 30.53 -11.11
C SER A 62 -17.04 30.18 -9.91
N PRO A 63 -17.01 31.01 -8.86
CA PRO A 63 -16.29 30.71 -7.62
C PRO A 63 -16.93 29.55 -6.82
N ALA A 64 -18.08 29.03 -7.24
CA ALA A 64 -18.66 27.82 -6.65
C ALA A 64 -17.82 26.57 -6.95
N TRP A 65 -17.00 26.59 -8.00
CA TRP A 65 -16.17 25.46 -8.36
C TRP A 65 -14.87 25.45 -7.57
N THR A 66 -14.55 24.27 -7.05
CA THR A 66 -13.27 23.96 -6.41
C THR A 66 -12.64 22.78 -7.12
N ILE A 67 -11.31 22.71 -7.07
CA ILE A 67 -10.56 21.55 -7.57
C ILE A 67 -9.78 20.92 -6.43
N LYS A 68 -9.58 19.61 -6.50
CA LYS A 68 -8.75 18.84 -5.56
C LYS A 68 -7.80 17.97 -6.36
N ILE A 69 -6.53 17.93 -5.96
CA ILE A 69 -5.57 16.96 -6.52
C ILE A 69 -5.89 15.61 -5.88
N SER A 70 -6.41 14.66 -6.64
CA SER A 70 -6.78 13.33 -6.14
C SER A 70 -5.57 12.41 -6.09
N SER A 71 -4.68 12.49 -7.09
CA SER A 71 -3.48 11.67 -7.16
C SER A 71 -2.41 12.26 -8.09
N ILE A 72 -1.16 11.87 -7.87
CA ILE A 72 -0.03 12.23 -8.73
C ILE A 72 0.76 10.98 -9.07
N TYR A 73 1.12 10.85 -10.35
CA TYR A 73 1.89 9.73 -10.88
C TYR A 73 3.12 10.21 -11.64
N ILE A 74 4.08 9.31 -11.82
CA ILE A 74 5.22 9.47 -12.72
C ILE A 74 5.07 8.48 -13.86
N LYS A 75 5.21 8.98 -15.09
CA LYS A 75 5.25 8.16 -16.30
C LYS A 75 6.17 8.83 -17.32
N ALA A 76 7.11 8.08 -17.90
CA ALA A 76 8.01 8.57 -18.94
C ALA A 76 8.69 9.92 -18.60
N ASN A 77 9.22 10.04 -17.38
CA ASN A 77 9.86 11.26 -16.87
C ASN A 77 8.95 12.50 -16.82
N LYS A 78 7.63 12.32 -16.80
CA LYS A 78 6.64 13.37 -16.59
C LYS A 78 5.84 13.14 -15.32
N LEU A 79 5.37 14.22 -14.73
CA LEU A 79 4.45 14.21 -13.60
C LEU A 79 3.01 14.33 -14.10
N LEU A 80 2.21 13.29 -13.91
CA LEU A 80 0.78 13.29 -14.23
C LEU A 80 0.00 13.69 -12.97
N VAL A 81 -0.59 14.89 -12.97
CA VAL A 81 -1.36 15.42 -11.84
C VAL A 81 -2.83 15.25 -12.14
N VAL A 82 -3.51 14.41 -11.36
CA VAL A 82 -4.93 14.11 -11.53
C VAL A 82 -5.75 14.94 -10.54
N CYS A 83 -6.70 15.68 -11.06
CA CYS A 83 -7.58 16.58 -10.34
C CYS A 83 -9.04 16.15 -10.49
N GLU A 84 -9.84 16.45 -9.47
CA GLU A 84 -11.29 16.34 -9.48
C GLU A 84 -11.91 17.71 -9.24
N ALA A 85 -12.97 18.04 -9.98
CA ALA A 85 -13.74 19.25 -9.78
C ALA A 85 -14.95 18.97 -8.87
N GLN A 86 -15.25 19.90 -7.97
CA GLN A 86 -16.42 19.85 -7.09
C GLN A 86 -17.11 21.20 -7.09
N LYS A 87 -18.42 21.20 -7.37
CA LYS A 87 -19.26 22.40 -7.29
C LYS A 87 -19.87 22.48 -5.89
N LYS A 88 -19.62 23.57 -5.17
CA LYS A 88 -20.33 23.89 -3.93
C LYS A 88 -21.79 24.22 -4.25
N GLY A 89 -22.70 23.73 -3.43
CA GLY A 89 -24.10 24.16 -3.47
C GLY A 89 -24.25 25.61 -3.02
N GLY A 90 -25.38 26.24 -3.37
CA GLY A 90 -25.69 27.63 -3.01
C GLY A 90 -25.62 28.60 -4.18
N LEU A 91 -25.97 29.86 -3.90
CA LEU A 91 -25.92 30.95 -4.86
C LEU A 91 -24.46 31.39 -5.05
N ALA A 92 -24.03 31.46 -6.31
CA ALA A 92 -22.72 31.98 -6.67
C ALA A 92 -22.80 32.77 -7.96
N ALA A 93 -22.04 33.86 -8.04
CA ALA A 93 -21.95 34.68 -9.24
C ALA A 93 -21.44 33.86 -10.42
N ALA A 94 -22.02 34.04 -11.61
CA ALA A 94 -21.59 33.40 -12.84
C ALA A 94 -20.41 34.15 -13.47
N VAL A 95 -19.30 34.29 -12.72
CA VAL A 95 -18.12 35.04 -13.14
C VAL A 95 -16.89 34.13 -13.19
N MET A 96 -16.10 34.28 -14.25
CA MET A 96 -14.87 33.51 -14.43
C MET A 96 -13.93 33.73 -13.23
N SER A 97 -13.50 32.63 -12.62
CA SER A 97 -12.72 32.61 -11.39
C SER A 97 -11.58 31.60 -11.50
N LYS A 98 -10.68 31.57 -10.50
CA LYS A 98 -9.55 30.62 -10.46
C LYS A 98 -9.72 29.61 -9.32
N ALA A 99 -9.76 28.33 -9.65
CA ALA A 99 -9.70 27.26 -8.66
C ALA A 99 -8.25 26.82 -8.48
N LYS A 100 -7.81 26.71 -7.22
CA LYS A 100 -6.44 26.36 -6.85
C LYS A 100 -6.43 25.09 -6.00
N ALA A 101 -5.45 24.21 -6.24
CA ALA A 101 -5.17 23.06 -5.40
C ALA A 101 -3.65 22.88 -5.23
N SER A 102 -3.27 22.26 -4.12
CA SER A 102 -1.87 21.98 -3.78
C SER A 102 -1.73 20.59 -3.18
N ALA A 103 -0.67 19.88 -3.53
CA ALA A 103 -0.30 18.59 -2.95
C ALA A 103 1.21 18.52 -2.72
N ASN A 104 1.63 18.05 -1.55
CA ASN A 104 3.04 17.96 -1.19
C ASN A 104 3.65 16.67 -1.73
N ILE A 105 4.72 16.79 -2.52
CA ILE A 105 5.49 15.65 -3.04
C ILE A 105 6.99 15.81 -2.78
N PRO A 106 7.76 14.71 -2.84
CA PRO A 106 9.21 14.77 -2.77
C PRO A 106 9.83 15.72 -3.81
N ARG A 107 10.75 16.58 -3.37
CA ARG A 107 11.37 17.64 -4.19
C ARG A 107 12.03 17.16 -5.48
N ASN A 108 12.54 15.93 -5.51
CA ASN A 108 13.17 15.32 -6.69
C ASN A 108 12.22 15.25 -7.90
N PHE A 109 10.90 15.14 -7.66
CA PHE A 109 9.92 15.05 -8.73
C PHE A 109 9.45 16.41 -9.27
N LEU A 110 9.73 17.51 -8.56
CA LEU A 110 9.31 18.85 -8.99
C LEU A 110 10.03 19.37 -10.24
N LYS A 111 11.16 18.77 -10.60
CA LYS A 111 11.92 19.12 -11.80
C LYS A 111 11.28 18.59 -13.08
N LEU A 112 10.34 17.65 -12.96
CA LEU A 112 9.73 17.00 -14.11
C LEU A 112 8.67 17.90 -14.76
N PRO A 113 8.54 17.88 -16.09
CA PRO A 113 7.41 18.52 -16.75
C PRO A 113 6.10 17.88 -16.28
N ARG A 114 5.09 18.72 -16.04
CA ARG A 114 3.81 18.30 -15.50
C ARG A 114 2.71 18.36 -16.55
N GLU A 115 1.83 17.36 -16.51
CA GLU A 115 0.58 17.34 -17.27
C GLU A 115 -0.58 17.24 -16.29
N ILE A 116 -1.55 18.14 -16.42
CA ILE A 116 -2.70 18.23 -15.53
C ILE A 116 -3.89 17.56 -16.20
N TYR A 117 -4.53 16.66 -15.49
CA TYR A 117 -5.71 15.91 -15.92
C TYR A 117 -6.89 16.24 -15.02
N LEU A 118 -8.05 16.60 -15.58
CA LEU A 118 -9.28 16.87 -14.83
C LEU A 118 -10.31 15.77 -15.10
N LEU A 119 -10.77 15.12 -14.04
CA LEU A 119 -11.72 14.01 -14.12
C LEU A 119 -13.16 14.48 -14.30
N GLY A 120 -13.82 13.96 -15.33
CA GLY A 120 -15.28 14.01 -15.50
C GLY A 120 -15.89 15.40 -15.69
N GLN A 121 -15.08 16.46 -15.69
CA GLN A 121 -15.51 17.83 -15.86
C GLN A 121 -14.66 18.51 -16.93
N THR A 122 -15.33 19.27 -17.79
CA THR A 122 -14.68 20.12 -18.78
C THR A 122 -15.45 21.43 -18.88
N TRP A 123 -14.74 22.47 -19.30
CA TRP A 123 -15.28 23.78 -19.65
C TRP A 123 -14.81 24.15 -21.06
N ASN A 124 -15.48 25.11 -21.69
CA ASN A 124 -15.21 25.52 -23.08
C ASN A 124 -13.81 26.14 -23.25
N TYR A 125 -13.21 26.64 -22.16
CA TYR A 125 -11.82 27.11 -22.10
C TYR A 125 -10.96 26.04 -21.44
N ARG A 126 -10.12 25.35 -22.23
CA ARG A 126 -9.31 24.19 -21.81
C ARG A 126 -7.84 24.51 -21.63
N GLU A 127 -7.51 25.77 -21.34
CA GLU A 127 -6.11 26.13 -21.19
C GLU A 127 -5.53 25.50 -19.92
N GLY A 128 -4.39 24.83 -20.06
CA GLY A 128 -3.62 24.31 -18.92
C GLY A 128 -4.07 22.95 -18.35
N TYR A 129 -5.08 22.26 -18.89
CA TYR A 129 -5.43 20.90 -18.46
C TYR A 129 -6.07 20.03 -19.57
N LYS A 130 -6.02 18.71 -19.38
CA LYS A 130 -6.69 17.71 -20.23
C LYS A 130 -7.87 17.11 -19.47
N ALA A 131 -9.08 17.25 -20.00
CA ALA A 131 -10.24 16.54 -19.45
C ALA A 131 -10.17 15.06 -19.82
N VAL A 132 -10.40 14.16 -18.86
CA VAL A 132 -10.37 12.70 -19.07
C VAL A 132 -11.50 12.01 -18.30
N THR A 133 -11.96 10.90 -18.87
CA THR A 133 -12.87 9.97 -18.20
C THR A 133 -12.10 9.00 -17.30
N ASN A 134 -12.81 8.28 -16.43
CA ASN A 134 -12.21 7.25 -15.57
C ASN A 134 -11.55 6.13 -16.39
N GLU A 135 -12.11 5.78 -17.54
CA GLU A 135 -11.59 4.71 -18.40
C GLU A 135 -10.31 5.12 -19.14
N GLU A 136 -10.30 6.33 -19.69
CA GLU A 136 -9.12 6.92 -20.31
C GLU A 136 -8.00 7.08 -19.28
N LEU A 137 -8.34 7.54 -18.07
CA LEU A 137 -7.37 7.65 -16.99
C LEU A 137 -6.75 6.29 -16.65
N ARG A 138 -7.55 5.22 -16.56
CA ARG A 138 -7.02 3.86 -16.32
C ARG A 138 -6.02 3.45 -17.40
N LYS A 139 -6.33 3.67 -18.67
CA LYS A 139 -5.43 3.38 -19.80
C LYS A 139 -4.14 4.20 -19.72
N LEU A 140 -4.25 5.49 -19.39
CA LEU A 140 -3.09 6.37 -19.21
C LEU A 140 -2.16 5.92 -18.08
N LEU A 141 -2.72 5.33 -17.02
CA LEU A 141 -1.99 4.98 -15.80
C LEU A 141 -1.38 3.57 -15.77
N LEU A 142 -1.59 2.72 -16.79
CA LEU A 142 -1.16 1.30 -16.78
C LEU A 142 0.32 1.06 -16.42
N THR A 143 1.22 2.00 -16.74
CA THR A 143 2.67 1.90 -16.44
C THR A 143 3.16 3.03 -15.55
N ALA A 144 2.25 3.76 -14.91
CA ALA A 144 2.58 4.93 -14.11
C ALA A 144 2.82 4.56 -12.65
N SER A 145 3.89 5.09 -12.04
CA SER A 145 4.17 4.91 -10.61
C SER A 145 3.48 5.99 -9.80
N LYS A 146 2.67 5.61 -8.80
CA LYS A 146 1.96 6.55 -7.93
C LYS A 146 2.92 7.19 -6.93
N VAL A 147 2.91 8.52 -6.85
CA VAL A 147 3.73 9.32 -5.91
C VAL A 147 2.88 9.91 -4.80
N TYR A 148 1.63 10.27 -5.11
CA TYR A 148 0.72 10.90 -4.17
C TYR A 148 -0.70 10.39 -4.38
N SER A 149 -1.43 10.28 -3.28
CA SER A 149 -2.87 10.11 -3.24
C SER A 149 -3.42 11.04 -2.17
N SER A 150 -4.52 11.71 -2.48
CA SER A 150 -5.26 12.48 -1.47
C SER A 150 -5.73 11.53 -0.37
N PRO A 151 -5.62 11.93 0.91
CA PRO A 151 -6.24 11.21 2.01
C PRO A 151 -7.75 11.12 1.79
N LYS A 152 -8.25 9.89 1.81
CA LYS A 152 -9.66 9.56 1.87
C LYS A 152 -10.15 9.76 3.30
N GLN A 153 -11.37 10.26 3.43
CA GLN A 153 -12.06 10.27 4.70
C GLN A 153 -12.50 8.83 5.01
N LEU A 154 -11.76 8.16 5.89
CA LEU A 154 -12.05 6.80 6.30
C LEU A 154 -12.88 6.78 7.60
N ASN A 155 -13.71 5.76 7.71
CA ASN A 155 -14.48 5.43 8.91
C ASN A 155 -14.21 3.97 9.32
N GLU A 156 -14.78 3.54 10.43
CA GLU A 156 -14.63 2.21 11.01
C GLU A 156 -14.97 1.12 9.99
N LYS A 157 -16.04 1.33 9.20
CA LYS A 157 -16.51 0.39 8.17
C LYS A 157 -15.51 0.21 7.04
N SER A 158 -14.62 1.18 6.80
CA SER A 158 -13.64 1.17 5.70
C SER A 158 -12.58 0.07 5.87
N PHE A 159 -12.43 -0.50 7.08
CA PHE A 159 -11.39 -1.49 7.37
C PHE A 159 -11.93 -2.91 7.58
N LEU A 160 -13.26 -3.09 7.68
CA LEU A 160 -13.85 -4.39 7.98
C LEU A 160 -13.54 -5.41 6.88
N GLY A 161 -13.14 -6.61 7.28
CA GLY A 161 -12.81 -7.72 6.38
C GLY A 161 -11.43 -7.66 5.74
N LEU A 162 -10.72 -6.53 5.83
CA LEU A 162 -9.33 -6.40 5.39
C LEU A 162 -8.40 -7.26 6.24
N ASN A 163 -7.29 -7.70 5.66
CA ASN A 163 -6.21 -8.25 6.46
C ASN A 163 -5.49 -7.13 7.25
N VAL A 164 -4.78 -7.50 8.31
CA VAL A 164 -4.11 -6.53 9.20
C VAL A 164 -3.15 -5.61 8.44
N LYS A 165 -2.36 -6.16 7.52
CA LYS A 165 -1.37 -5.41 6.74
C LYS A 165 -2.05 -4.42 5.80
N GLU A 166 -3.12 -4.82 5.14
CA GLU A 166 -3.95 -3.97 4.28
C GLU A 166 -4.60 -2.85 5.07
N ALA A 167 -5.20 -3.16 6.23
CA ALA A 167 -5.85 -2.17 7.08
C ALA A 167 -4.85 -1.12 7.61
N GLN A 168 -3.69 -1.55 8.09
CA GLN A 168 -2.62 -0.65 8.54
C GLN A 168 -2.03 0.17 7.39
N THR A 169 -1.85 -0.43 6.21
CA THR A 169 -1.39 0.28 5.01
C THR A 169 -2.42 1.33 4.59
N LEU A 170 -3.71 0.99 4.61
CA LEU A 170 -4.80 1.90 4.30
C LEU A 170 -4.83 3.06 5.31
N ALA A 171 -4.72 2.80 6.61
CA ALA A 171 -4.65 3.86 7.62
C ALA A 171 -3.43 4.79 7.38
N LYS A 172 -2.24 4.20 7.21
CA LYS A 172 -0.98 4.93 6.98
C LYS A 172 -1.01 5.81 5.73
N VAL A 173 -1.50 5.29 4.59
CA VAL A 173 -1.62 6.04 3.33
C VAL A 173 -2.55 7.25 3.48
N ASN A 174 -3.51 7.17 4.39
CA ASN A 174 -4.44 8.26 4.69
C ASN A 174 -4.00 9.09 5.91
N THR A 175 -2.75 8.93 6.38
CA THR A 175 -2.17 9.66 7.52
C THR A 175 -2.97 9.46 8.82
N LEU A 176 -3.58 8.29 8.98
CA LEU A 176 -4.35 7.92 10.17
C LEU A 176 -3.53 6.97 11.04
N SER A 177 -3.58 7.18 12.35
CA SER A 177 -2.97 6.28 13.32
C SER A 177 -3.80 5.00 13.43
N SER A 178 -3.13 3.85 13.53
CA SER A 178 -3.82 2.58 13.77
C SER A 178 -2.98 1.62 14.60
N ARG A 179 -3.62 0.78 15.42
CA ARG A 179 -2.99 -0.34 16.14
C ARG A 179 -3.92 -1.54 16.22
N VAL A 180 -3.35 -2.71 16.52
CA VAL A 180 -4.12 -3.93 16.80
C VAL A 180 -4.24 -4.07 18.31
N VAL A 181 -5.47 -4.20 18.82
CA VAL A 181 -5.74 -4.29 20.27
C VAL A 181 -6.20 -5.69 20.69
N GLU A 182 -6.65 -6.51 19.75
CA GLU A 182 -7.10 -7.87 20.01
C GLU A 182 -6.84 -8.76 18.80
N ILE A 183 -6.34 -9.97 19.03
CA ILE A 183 -6.13 -11.00 18.01
C ILE A 183 -6.77 -12.29 18.52
N ASP A 184 -7.74 -12.81 17.77
CA ASP A 184 -8.45 -14.07 18.07
C ASP A 184 -9.02 -14.13 19.50
N GLY A 185 -9.61 -13.02 19.96
CA GLY A 185 -10.18 -12.89 21.30
C GLY A 185 -9.14 -12.62 22.40
N LYS A 186 -7.85 -12.55 22.07
CA LYS A 186 -6.76 -12.28 23.02
C LYS A 186 -6.32 -10.82 22.95
N PRO A 187 -6.48 -10.04 24.04
CA PRO A 187 -5.99 -8.66 24.10
C PRO A 187 -4.49 -8.57 23.80
N GLN A 188 -4.09 -7.51 23.12
CA GLN A 188 -2.69 -7.17 22.86
C GLN A 188 -2.20 -6.15 23.88
N VAL A 189 -0.94 -6.26 24.29
CA VAL A 189 -0.32 -5.30 25.21
C VAL A 189 -0.24 -3.95 24.51
N THR A 190 -1.01 -2.98 25.02
CA THR A 190 -1.04 -1.61 24.49
C THR A 190 -1.15 -0.62 25.64
N THR A 191 -0.71 0.62 25.42
CA THR A 191 -0.90 1.71 26.38
C THR A 191 -2.36 2.17 26.41
N GLU A 192 -2.85 2.58 27.58
CA GLU A 192 -4.23 3.08 27.77
C GLU A 192 -4.41 4.54 27.36
N ASP A 193 -3.51 5.09 26.53
CA ASP A 193 -3.58 6.47 26.08
C ASP A 193 -4.75 6.67 25.12
N TYR A 194 -5.70 7.55 25.44
CA TYR A 194 -6.84 7.82 24.54
C TYR A 194 -6.46 8.78 23.41
N ARG A 195 -6.66 8.35 22.16
CA ARG A 195 -6.44 9.10 20.92
C ARG A 195 -7.66 9.01 19.99
N PRO A 196 -8.55 10.02 19.96
CA PRO A 196 -9.80 9.96 19.19
C PRO A 196 -9.58 9.79 17.67
N GLU A 197 -8.40 10.14 17.16
CA GLU A 197 -8.00 9.99 15.77
C GLU A 197 -7.41 8.61 15.42
N ARG A 198 -7.11 7.76 16.40
CA ARG A 198 -6.49 6.45 16.20
C ARG A 198 -7.54 5.35 16.05
N PHE A 199 -7.36 4.50 15.05
CA PHE A 199 -8.18 3.29 14.86
C PHE A 199 -7.56 2.09 15.58
N ASN A 200 -8.37 1.42 16.39
CA ASN A 200 -7.99 0.19 17.07
C ASN A 200 -8.68 -0.99 16.37
N PHE A 201 -7.89 -1.94 15.91
CA PHE A 201 -8.35 -3.11 15.17
C PHE A 201 -8.52 -4.32 16.08
N PHE A 202 -9.68 -4.95 15.96
CA PHE A 202 -9.98 -6.26 16.55
C PHE A 202 -9.96 -7.28 15.42
N VAL A 203 -9.08 -8.27 15.54
CA VAL A 203 -8.75 -9.19 14.47
C VAL A 203 -9.20 -10.60 14.85
N LYS A 204 -9.83 -11.30 13.91
CA LYS A 204 -10.15 -12.72 14.03
C LYS A 204 -9.80 -13.43 12.72
N ASN A 205 -9.10 -14.55 12.80
CA ASN A 205 -8.62 -15.31 11.65
C ASN A 205 -7.87 -14.42 10.63
N GLY A 206 -7.03 -13.50 11.13
CA GLY A 206 -6.24 -12.58 10.30
C GLY A 206 -7.02 -11.43 9.64
N LYS A 207 -8.33 -11.32 9.89
CA LYS A 207 -9.20 -10.26 9.33
C LYS A 207 -9.71 -9.32 10.41
N VAL A 208 -9.85 -8.05 10.06
CA VAL A 208 -10.47 -7.05 10.94
C VAL A 208 -11.98 -7.30 11.03
N ILE A 209 -12.48 -7.59 12.22
CA ILE A 209 -13.91 -7.85 12.49
C ILE A 209 -14.60 -6.67 13.18
N ARG A 210 -13.85 -5.82 13.86
CA ARG A 210 -14.36 -4.64 14.55
C ARG A 210 -13.28 -3.55 14.58
N VAL A 211 -13.73 -2.31 14.57
CA VAL A 211 -12.88 -1.13 14.69
C VAL A 211 -13.56 -0.14 15.64
N ASN A 212 -12.80 0.44 16.55
CA ASN A 212 -13.22 1.61 17.32
C ASN A 212 -12.12 2.67 17.31
N LYS A 213 -12.45 3.85 17.86
CA LYS A 213 -11.50 4.95 18.05
C LYS A 213 -11.02 4.99 19.48
N GLY A 214 -9.73 5.28 19.68
CA GLY A 214 -9.15 5.44 21.01
C GLY A 214 -7.66 5.21 21.06
#